data_AF-A0A936NN56-F1
#
_entry.id   AF-A0A936NN56-F1
#
_cell.length_a   1.000
_cell.length_b   1.000
_cell.length_c   1.000
_cell.angle_alpha   90.00
_cell.angle_beta   90.00
_cell.angle_gamma   90.00
#
_symmetry.space_group_name_H-M   'P 1'
#
loop_
_entity.id
_entity.type
_entity.pdbx_description
1 polymer ?
#
loop_
_entity_poly.entity_id
_entity_poly.type
_entity_poly.pdbx_seq_one_letter_code
_entity_poly.pdbx_strand_id
1 'polypeptide(L)'
;MSNPAEKDLPLEYLALKAANDKLREAGKTQLWGRLDNICSELSRDLSERRGMPPLQVGRQDWQFKVETSTMIGERYGARHKTNTLIVEVGWPQLPDHGFVPDGGLARGRIGLSRNVMLEPQTMTELIYKRSGQSDPAWYTIKNKMLGDQVSEHLLRSYFELLIQD
;
A
#
# COMPACT_ATOMS: atom_id res chain seq x y z
N MET A 1 -48.13 -9.91 -13.70
CA MET A 1 -46.98 -9.63 -14.59
C MET A 1 -46.03 -8.74 -13.79
N SER A 2 -45.00 -9.32 -13.19
CA SER A 2 -43.99 -8.55 -12.43
C SER A 2 -43.14 -7.75 -13.40
N ASN A 3 -42.93 -6.49 -13.08
CA ASN A 3 -42.14 -5.56 -13.88
C ASN A 3 -40.65 -5.97 -13.78
N PRO A 4 -39.95 -6.30 -14.88
CA PRO A 4 -38.54 -6.73 -14.85
C PRO A 4 -37.53 -5.60 -14.54
N ALA A 5 -37.99 -4.50 -13.94
CA ALA A 5 -37.24 -3.26 -13.74
C ALA A 5 -36.81 -2.99 -12.29
N GLU A 6 -37.29 -3.76 -11.31
CA GLU A 6 -36.65 -3.82 -9.99
C GLU A 6 -35.57 -4.90 -10.03
N LYS A 7 -34.49 -4.63 -10.77
CA LYS A 7 -33.22 -5.28 -10.44
C LYS A 7 -32.95 -4.98 -8.98
N ASP A 8 -32.59 -5.98 -8.19
CA ASP A 8 -32.18 -5.82 -6.78
C ASP A 8 -30.86 -5.02 -6.71
N LEU A 9 -30.94 -3.73 -7.00
CA LEU A 9 -29.83 -2.77 -6.95
C LEU A 9 -29.09 -2.83 -5.61
N PRO A 10 -29.75 -3.03 -4.45
CA PRO A 10 -29.04 -3.23 -3.19
C PRO A 10 -28.18 -4.50 -3.17
N LEU A 11 -28.69 -5.61 -3.73
CA LEU A 11 -27.96 -6.88 -3.76
C LEU A 11 -26.78 -6.82 -4.74
N GLU A 12 -26.98 -6.25 -5.92
CA GLU A 12 -25.92 -6.03 -6.92
C GLU A 12 -24.82 -5.12 -6.36
N TYR A 13 -25.20 -4.04 -5.65
CA TYR A 13 -24.26 -3.15 -4.99
C TYR A 13 -23.45 -3.86 -3.91
N LEU A 14 -24.10 -4.63 -3.03
CA LEU A 14 -23.40 -5.39 -1.98
C LEU A 14 -22.45 -6.43 -2.57
N ALA A 15 -22.85 -7.11 -3.63
CA ALA A 15 -22.00 -8.06 -4.34
C ALA A 15 -20.77 -7.38 -4.94
N LEU A 16 -20.95 -6.22 -5.59
CA LEU A 16 -19.84 -5.44 -6.15
C LEU A 16 -18.90 -4.92 -5.06
N LYS A 17 -19.45 -4.44 -3.94
CA LYS A 17 -18.66 -4.00 -2.78
C LYS A 17 -17.80 -5.16 -2.26
N ALA A 18 -18.41 -6.32 -2.01
CA ALA A 18 -17.70 -7.49 -1.52
C ALA A 18 -16.61 -7.97 -2.50
N ALA A 19 -16.89 -7.96 -3.81
CA ALA A 19 -15.89 -8.29 -4.82
C ALA A 19 -14.71 -7.30 -4.82
N ASN A 20 -14.98 -6.01 -4.70
CA ASN A 20 -13.93 -4.98 -4.61
C ASN A 20 -13.12 -5.09 -3.31
N ASP A 21 -13.77 -5.35 -2.18
CA ASP A 21 -13.08 -5.55 -0.89
C ASP A 21 -12.15 -6.76 -0.96
N LYS A 22 -12.58 -7.87 -1.58
CA LYS A 22 -11.73 -9.03 -1.81
C LYS A 22 -10.49 -8.68 -2.65
N LEU A 23 -10.65 -7.88 -3.70
CA LEU A 23 -9.53 -7.43 -4.53
C LEU A 23 -8.56 -6.53 -3.76
N ARG A 24 -9.07 -5.63 -2.92
CA ARG A 24 -8.27 -4.72 -2.08
C ARG A 24 -7.45 -5.49 -1.06
N GLU A 25 -8.07 -6.44 -0.37
CA GLU A 25 -7.39 -7.32 0.59
C GLU A 25 -6.32 -8.19 -0.09
N ALA A 26 -6.62 -8.73 -1.27
CA ALA A 26 -5.63 -9.47 -2.06
C ALA A 26 -4.44 -8.58 -2.46
N GLY A 27 -4.70 -7.37 -2.95
CA GLY A 27 -3.66 -6.42 -3.34
C GLY A 27 -2.78 -5.98 -2.16
N LYS A 28 -3.39 -5.72 -1.00
CA LYS A 28 -2.70 -5.43 0.26
C LYS A 28 -1.80 -6.60 0.67
N THR A 29 -2.36 -7.81 0.72
CA THR A 29 -1.64 -9.04 1.09
C THR A 29 -0.45 -9.32 0.17
N GLN A 30 -0.62 -9.14 -1.14
CA GLN A 30 0.47 -9.31 -2.11
C GLN A 30 1.60 -8.30 -1.89
N LEU A 31 1.28 -7.03 -1.61
CA LEU A 31 2.29 -6.02 -1.33
C LEU A 31 3.07 -6.34 -0.05
N TRP A 32 2.36 -6.73 1.02
CA TRP A 32 2.98 -7.14 2.28
C TRP A 32 3.89 -8.34 2.11
N GLY A 33 3.46 -9.38 1.39
CA GLY A 33 4.31 -10.54 1.11
C GLY A 33 5.61 -10.16 0.39
N ARG A 34 5.57 -9.20 -0.54
CA ARG A 34 6.77 -8.69 -1.20
C ARG A 34 7.69 -7.94 -0.24
N LEU A 35 7.14 -7.06 0.61
CA LEU A 35 7.95 -6.33 1.61
C LEU A 35 8.57 -7.29 2.64
N ASP A 36 7.82 -8.27 3.13
CA ASP A 36 8.30 -9.27 4.08
C ASP A 36 9.44 -10.12 3.49
N ASN A 37 9.32 -10.53 2.21
CA ASN A 37 10.38 -11.25 1.51
C ASN A 37 11.66 -10.40 1.40
N ILE A 38 11.55 -9.17 0.89
CA ILE A 38 12.69 -8.25 0.76
C ILE A 38 13.35 -8.02 2.12
N CYS A 39 12.55 -7.78 3.17
CA CYS A 39 13.05 -7.53 4.50
C CYS A 39 13.77 -8.75 5.10
N SER A 40 13.25 -9.95 4.87
CA SER A 40 13.86 -11.20 5.34
C SER A 40 15.21 -11.46 4.65
N GLU A 41 15.28 -11.20 3.34
CA GLU A 41 16.53 -11.31 2.59
C GLU A 41 17.58 -10.30 3.06
N LEU A 42 17.20 -9.03 3.22
CA LEU A 42 18.12 -7.98 3.66
C LEU A 42 18.58 -8.18 5.10
N SER A 43 17.70 -8.61 5.98
CA SER A 43 18.06 -8.92 7.38
C SER A 43 19.12 -10.04 7.45
N ARG A 44 19.00 -11.05 6.58
CA ARG A 44 20.00 -12.12 6.44
C ARG A 44 21.34 -11.57 5.95
N ASP A 45 21.35 -10.74 4.90
CA ASP A 45 22.57 -10.10 4.39
C ASP A 45 23.28 -9.25 5.45
N LEU A 46 22.51 -8.45 6.20
CA LEU A 46 23.02 -7.61 7.29
C LEU A 46 23.68 -8.44 8.40
N SER A 47 23.01 -9.50 8.85
CA SER A 47 23.52 -10.33 9.95
C SER A 47 24.70 -11.21 9.52
N GLU A 48 24.59 -11.92 8.40
CA GLU A 48 25.60 -12.89 7.97
C GLU A 48 26.83 -12.25 7.34
N ARG A 49 26.65 -11.21 6.51
CA ARG A 49 27.76 -10.63 5.73
C ARG A 49 28.33 -9.37 6.34
N ARG A 50 27.52 -8.61 7.08
CA ARG A 50 27.93 -7.31 7.62
C ARG A 50 28.07 -7.28 9.14
N GLY A 51 27.69 -8.36 9.83
CA GLY A 51 27.72 -8.42 11.30
C GLY A 51 26.82 -7.36 11.95
N MET A 52 25.78 -6.91 11.25
CA MET A 52 24.86 -5.86 11.69
C MET A 52 23.54 -6.47 12.19
N PRO A 53 22.85 -5.80 13.13
CA PRO A 53 21.54 -6.25 13.57
C PRO A 53 20.54 -6.28 12.40
N PRO A 54 19.59 -7.23 12.40
CA PRO A 54 18.57 -7.34 11.37
C PRO A 54 17.61 -6.14 11.40
N LEU A 55 16.79 -6.01 10.35
CA LEU A 55 15.76 -4.99 10.28
C LEU A 55 14.69 -5.25 11.36
N GLN A 56 14.22 -4.19 12.01
CA GLN A 56 13.07 -4.25 12.91
C GLN A 56 11.80 -3.95 12.11
N VAL A 57 10.83 -4.87 12.12
CA VAL A 57 9.59 -4.75 11.34
C VAL A 57 8.38 -4.74 12.25
N GLY A 58 7.38 -3.93 11.89
CA GLY A 58 6.07 -3.93 12.51
C GLY A 58 4.96 -3.67 11.49
N ARG A 59 3.77 -4.19 11.80
CA ARG A 59 2.52 -3.85 11.11
C ARG A 59 1.47 -3.48 12.13
N GLN A 60 0.61 -2.53 11.80
CA GLN A 60 -0.50 -2.12 12.63
C GLN A 60 -1.65 -1.57 11.78
N ASP A 61 -2.85 -1.65 12.32
CA ASP A 61 -4.00 -0.92 11.77
C ASP A 61 -3.69 0.58 11.74
N TRP A 62 -4.08 1.22 10.66
CA TRP A 62 -3.71 2.60 10.41
C TRP A 62 -4.74 3.36 9.59
N GLN A 63 -4.79 4.66 9.84
CA GLN A 63 -5.60 5.61 9.10
C GLN A 63 -4.71 6.75 8.59
N PHE A 64 -4.88 7.10 7.33
CA PHE A 64 -4.18 8.23 6.71
C PHE A 64 -5.08 8.95 5.71
N LYS A 65 -4.73 10.19 5.36
CA LYS A 65 -5.47 10.97 4.37
C LYS A 65 -4.75 10.96 3.03
N VAL A 66 -5.55 10.87 1.97
CA VAL A 66 -5.15 11.15 0.60
C VAL A 66 -6.11 12.18 0.06
N GLU A 67 -5.58 13.37 -0.23
CA GLU A 67 -6.40 14.55 -0.53
C GLU A 67 -7.45 14.80 0.56
N THR A 68 -8.74 14.76 0.21
CA THR A 68 -9.86 14.93 1.15
C THR A 68 -10.39 13.61 1.72
N SER A 69 -9.93 12.46 1.21
CA SER A 69 -10.45 11.15 1.57
C SER A 69 -9.64 10.48 2.67
N THR A 70 -10.35 9.77 3.55
CA THR A 70 -9.79 9.00 4.66
C THR A 70 -9.59 7.54 4.24
N MET A 71 -8.35 7.08 4.29
CA MET A 71 -7.97 5.71 3.98
C MET A 71 -7.85 4.93 5.28
N ILE A 72 -8.61 3.83 5.38
CA ILE A 72 -8.50 2.86 6.48
C ILE A 72 -7.79 1.62 5.95
N GLY A 73 -6.78 1.16 6.68
CA GLY A 73 -6.04 -0.05 6.33
C GLY A 73 -4.91 -0.28 7.31
N GLU A 74 -3.70 -0.44 6.79
CA GLU A 74 -2.55 -0.87 7.57
C GLU A 74 -1.31 -0.04 7.24
N ARG A 75 -0.42 0.06 8.24
CA ARG A 75 0.92 0.62 8.12
C ARG A 75 1.94 -0.47 8.39
N TYR A 76 2.86 -0.63 7.44
CA TYR A 76 4.08 -1.39 7.56
C TYR A 76 5.24 -0.45 7.90
N GLY A 77 6.05 -0.82 8.87
CA GLY A 77 7.29 -0.12 9.21
C GLY A 77 8.47 -1.08 9.19
N ALA A 78 9.54 -0.71 8.48
CA ALA A 78 10.84 -1.37 8.58
C ALA A 78 11.90 -0.36 9.03
N ARG A 79 12.68 -0.73 10.05
CA ARG A 79 13.63 0.16 10.70
C ARG A 79 15.03 -0.44 10.74
N HIS A 80 16.01 0.41 10.49
CA HIS A 80 17.43 0.14 10.70
C HIS A 80 18.09 1.38 11.32
N LYS A 81 18.69 1.23 12.49
CA LYS A 81 19.25 2.35 13.27
C LYS A 81 18.21 3.48 13.48
N THR A 82 18.44 4.66 12.92
CA THR A 82 17.56 5.84 12.99
C THR A 82 16.60 5.95 11.81
N ASN A 83 16.84 5.21 10.73
CA ASN A 83 16.05 5.26 9.52
C ASN A 83 14.84 4.31 9.62
N THR A 84 13.67 4.81 9.25
CA THR A 84 12.42 4.03 9.21
C THR A 84 11.73 4.24 7.87
N LEU A 85 11.54 3.15 7.13
CA LEU A 85 10.72 3.08 5.94
C LEU A 85 9.29 2.76 6.38
N ILE A 86 8.35 3.56 5.90
CA ILE A 86 6.93 3.43 6.22
C ILE A 86 6.18 3.22 4.93
N VAL A 87 5.37 2.17 4.88
CA VAL A 87 4.46 1.89 3.79
C VAL A 87 3.05 1.86 4.35
N GLU A 88 2.18 2.72 3.85
CA GLU A 88 0.78 2.78 4.26
C GLU A 88 -0.10 2.33 3.09
N VAL A 89 -1.14 1.54 3.38
CA VAL A 89 -2.09 1.05 2.39
C VAL A 89 -3.49 1.13 2.98
N GLY A 90 -4.46 1.61 2.22
CA GLY A 90 -5.85 1.66 2.68
C GLY A 90 -6.84 2.13 1.62
N TRP A 91 -8.11 2.08 2.00
CA TRP A 91 -9.24 2.58 1.20
C TRP A 91 -10.36 3.09 2.12
N PRO A 92 -11.29 3.91 1.61
CA PRO A 92 -12.46 4.33 2.37
C PRO A 92 -13.38 3.14 2.65
N GLN A 93 -13.80 2.99 3.90
CA GLN A 93 -14.69 1.92 4.35
C GLN A 93 -16.12 2.38 4.61
N LEU A 94 -16.29 3.66 4.97
CA LEU A 94 -17.58 4.30 5.23
C LEU A 94 -17.84 5.43 4.23
N PRO A 95 -19.11 5.81 3.97
CA PRO A 95 -19.42 6.88 3.00
C PRO A 95 -18.76 8.23 3.29
N ASP A 96 -18.63 8.59 4.57
CA ASP A 96 -17.99 9.81 5.05
C ASP A 96 -16.46 9.77 4.94
N HIS A 97 -15.86 8.60 4.74
CA HIS A 97 -14.44 8.46 4.44
C HIS A 97 -14.08 8.88 3.01
N GLY A 98 -15.07 9.12 2.14
CA GLY A 98 -14.87 9.55 0.76
C GLY A 98 -14.68 8.38 -0.21
N PHE A 99 -13.89 8.60 -1.27
CA PHE A 99 -13.67 7.62 -2.33
C PHE A 99 -12.19 7.56 -2.71
N VAL A 100 -11.79 6.48 -3.38
CA VAL A 100 -10.43 6.39 -3.94
C VAL A 100 -10.39 7.17 -5.27
N PRO A 101 -9.58 8.23 -5.40
CA PRO A 101 -9.50 9.00 -6.63
C PRO A 101 -8.85 8.20 -7.77
N ASP A 102 -8.96 8.74 -8.99
CA ASP A 102 -8.32 8.22 -10.22
C ASP A 102 -8.72 6.79 -10.62
N GLY A 103 -9.92 6.35 -10.21
CA GLY A 103 -10.45 5.02 -10.49
C GLY A 103 -9.70 3.90 -9.77
N GLY A 104 -9.05 4.20 -8.65
CA GLY A 104 -8.35 3.22 -7.84
C GLY A 104 -9.29 2.36 -6.99
N LEU A 105 -8.82 1.18 -6.63
CA LEU A 105 -9.41 0.30 -5.64
C LEU A 105 -8.86 0.60 -4.24
N ALA A 106 -7.57 0.94 -4.13
CA ALA A 106 -6.91 1.33 -2.89
C ALA A 106 -5.78 2.34 -3.17
N ARG A 107 -5.36 3.05 -2.12
CA ARG A 107 -4.19 3.94 -2.14
C ARG A 107 -3.11 3.38 -1.24
N GLY A 108 -1.88 3.78 -1.53
CA GLY A 108 -0.79 3.66 -0.60
C GLY A 108 0.22 4.78 -0.74
N ARG A 109 1.19 4.81 0.16
CA ARG A 109 2.35 5.69 0.05
C ARG A 109 3.55 5.04 0.73
N ILE A 110 4.72 5.34 0.19
CA ILE A 110 6.02 4.94 0.73
C ILE A 110 6.69 6.22 1.23
N GLY A 111 7.05 6.25 2.51
CA GLY A 111 7.76 7.35 3.13
C GLY A 111 9.02 6.88 3.84
N LEU A 112 9.99 7.78 3.95
CA LEU A 112 11.23 7.56 4.68
C LEU A 112 11.34 8.60 5.79
N SER A 113 11.58 8.14 7.01
CA SER A 113 11.95 8.99 8.14
C SER A 113 13.39 8.71 8.54
N ARG A 114 14.25 9.73 8.56
CA ARG A 114 15.67 9.61 8.96
C ARG A 114 15.88 9.75 10.48
N ASN A 115 14.84 10.11 11.21
CA ASN A 115 14.84 10.25 12.66
C ASN A 115 13.44 9.90 13.17
N VAL A 116 13.37 9.05 14.19
CA VAL A 116 12.12 8.59 14.82
C VAL A 116 11.17 9.72 15.22
N MET A 117 11.69 10.92 15.51
CA MET A 117 10.89 12.08 15.90
C MET A 117 10.33 12.90 14.73
N LEU A 118 10.71 12.59 13.49
CA LEU A 118 10.30 13.34 12.31
C LEU A 118 9.21 12.60 11.53
N GLU A 119 8.25 13.40 11.04
CA GLU A 119 7.26 12.94 10.09
C GLU A 119 7.94 12.34 8.85
N PRO A 120 7.49 11.17 8.37
CA PRO A 120 8.10 10.54 7.21
C PRO A 120 7.92 11.40 5.96
N GLN A 121 9.03 11.66 5.26
CA GLN A 121 8.95 12.30 3.96
C GLN A 121 8.37 11.30 2.96
N THR A 122 7.26 11.64 2.32
CA THR A 122 6.67 10.79 1.27
C THR A 122 7.60 10.77 0.07
N MET A 123 8.04 9.57 -0.30
CA MET A 123 8.94 9.29 -1.43
C MET A 123 8.14 8.95 -2.69
N THR A 124 7.03 8.23 -2.53
CA THR A 124 6.18 7.81 -3.64
C THR A 124 4.76 7.54 -3.16
N GLU A 125 3.80 7.93 -3.99
CA GLU A 125 2.40 7.56 -3.84
C GLU A 125 2.09 6.33 -4.70
N LEU A 126 1.15 5.52 -4.22
CA LEU A 126 0.74 4.28 -4.85
C LEU A 126 -0.77 4.26 -5.09
N ILE A 127 -1.17 3.59 -6.17
CA ILE A 127 -2.56 3.28 -6.47
C ILE A 127 -2.69 1.83 -6.89
N TYR A 128 -3.63 1.13 -6.29
CA TYR A 128 -4.03 -0.21 -6.72
C TYR A 128 -5.20 -0.06 -7.67
N LYS A 129 -5.04 -0.39 -8.95
CA LYS A 129 -6.12 -0.25 -9.93
C LYS A 129 -6.01 -1.28 -11.05
N ARG A 130 -7.10 -1.44 -11.79
CA ARG A 130 -7.10 -2.18 -13.06
C ARG A 130 -6.51 -1.30 -14.16
N SER A 131 -5.68 -1.89 -15.01
CA SER A 131 -5.16 -1.26 -16.23
C SER A 131 -5.60 -2.09 -17.43
N GLY A 132 -6.58 -1.58 -18.19
CA GLY A 132 -7.21 -2.36 -19.27
C GLY A 132 -8.00 -3.57 -18.74
N GLN A 133 -7.82 -4.73 -19.38
CA GLN A 133 -8.49 -5.99 -19.01
C GLN A 133 -7.69 -6.86 -18.03
N SER A 134 -6.56 -6.38 -17.52
CA SER A 134 -5.73 -7.15 -16.60
C SER A 134 -6.31 -7.19 -15.18
N ASP A 135 -5.81 -8.14 -14.39
CA ASP A 135 -5.96 -8.10 -12.95
C ASP A 135 -5.41 -6.77 -12.38
N PRO A 136 -6.00 -6.26 -11.29
CA PRO A 136 -5.51 -5.05 -10.66
C PRO A 136 -4.09 -5.24 -10.11
N ALA A 137 -3.30 -4.18 -10.21
CA ALA A 137 -1.92 -4.15 -9.73
C ALA A 137 -1.63 -2.81 -9.06
N TRP A 138 -0.53 -2.79 -8.29
CA TRP A 138 0.00 -1.56 -7.72
C TRP A 138 0.80 -0.79 -8.76
N TYR A 139 0.54 0.50 -8.88
CA TYR A 139 1.26 1.44 -9.72
C TYR A 139 1.72 2.63 -8.88
N THR A 140 2.80 3.26 -9.30
CA THR A 140 3.24 4.54 -8.74
C THR A 140 2.36 5.68 -9.25
N ILE A 141 2.26 6.75 -8.49
CA ILE A 141 1.71 8.04 -8.93
C ILE A 141 2.82 9.09 -8.84
N LYS A 142 3.03 9.82 -9.94
CA LYS A 142 3.96 10.95 -9.99
C LYS A 142 3.27 12.11 -10.68
N ASN A 143 3.23 13.27 -10.03
CA ASN A 143 2.57 14.48 -10.55
C ASN A 143 1.13 14.23 -11.03
N LYS A 144 0.34 13.47 -10.25
CA LYS A 144 -1.04 13.05 -10.59
C LYS A 144 -1.18 12.20 -11.87
N MET A 145 -0.08 11.68 -12.39
CA MET A 145 -0.08 10.74 -13.51
C MET A 145 0.23 9.34 -13.01
N LEU A 146 -0.40 8.34 -13.64
CA LEU A 146 -0.10 6.93 -13.42
C LEU A 146 1.33 6.66 -13.93
N GLY A 147 2.19 6.18 -13.04
CA GLY A 147 3.54 5.75 -13.36
C GLY A 147 3.63 4.25 -13.55
N ASP A 148 4.85 3.74 -13.40
CA ASP A 148 5.15 2.33 -13.61
C ASP A 148 4.47 1.43 -12.57
N GLN A 149 4.22 0.18 -12.98
CA GLN A 149 3.79 -0.87 -12.08
C GLN A 149 4.86 -1.11 -11.01
N VAL A 150 4.44 -1.27 -9.75
CA VAL A 150 5.34 -1.53 -8.63
C VAL A 150 5.99 -2.90 -8.80
N SER A 151 7.29 -2.87 -9.08
CA SER A 151 8.15 -4.04 -9.17
C SER A 151 8.86 -4.30 -7.84
N GLU A 152 9.38 -5.51 -7.66
CA GLU A 152 10.23 -5.84 -6.52
C GLU A 152 11.50 -4.98 -6.50
N HIS A 153 12.11 -4.73 -7.67
CA HIS A 153 13.28 -3.87 -7.81
C HIS A 153 13.01 -2.45 -7.27
N LEU A 154 11.85 -1.87 -7.61
CA LEU A 154 11.45 -0.56 -7.08
C LEU A 154 11.33 -0.60 -5.55
N LEU A 155 10.64 -1.59 -5.00
CA LEU A 155 10.49 -1.73 -3.54
C LEU A 155 11.85 -1.88 -2.86
N ARG A 156 12.75 -2.68 -3.43
CA ARG A 156 14.08 -2.93 -2.91
C ARG A 156 14.93 -1.66 -2.85
N SER A 157 14.81 -0.79 -3.85
CA SER A 157 15.52 0.50 -3.86
C SER A 157 15.16 1.38 -2.64
N TYR A 158 13.94 1.31 -2.12
CA TYR A 158 13.56 2.02 -0.89
C TYR A 158 14.14 1.40 0.38
N PHE A 159 14.26 0.07 0.44
CA PHE A 159 14.95 -0.58 1.56
C PHE A 159 16.45 -0.30 1.54
N GLU A 160 17.05 -0.14 0.37
CA GLU A 160 18.47 0.25 0.26
C GLU A 160 18.72 1.61 0.91
N LEU A 161 17.76 2.54 0.87
CA LEU A 161 17.85 3.82 1.59
C LEU A 161 17.87 3.65 3.12
N LEU A 162 17.34 2.55 3.69
CA LEU A 162 17.39 2.31 5.13
C LEU A 162 18.81 1.99 5.62
N ILE A 163 19.58 1.33 4.78
CA ILE A 163 20.91 0.79 5.11
C ILE A 163 22.05 1.66 4.58
N GLN A 164 21.74 2.72 3.82
CA GLN A 164 22.69 3.77 3.48
C GLN A 164 22.95 4.64 4.71
N ASP A 165 24.23 4.81 5.05
CA ASP A 165 24.70 5.69 6.12
C ASP A 165 24.68 7.17 5.66
#